data_AF-Q0CXS1-F1
#
_entry.id   AF-Q0CXS1-F1
#
_cell.length_a   1.000
_cell.length_b   1.000
_cell.length_c   1.000
_cell.angle_alpha   90.00
_cell.angle_beta   90.00
_cell.angle_gamma   90.00
#
_symmetry.space_group_name_H-M   'P 1'
#
loop_
_entity.id
_entity.type
_entity.pdbx_description
1 polymer ?
#
loop_
_entity_poly.entity_id
_entity_poly.type
_entity_poly.pdbx_seq_one_letter_code
_entity_poly.pdbx_strand_id
1 'polypeptide(L)'
;MRSTLRLFANVKAARYLEPFAPTGITGLNTHPHPRPTLIYLYTHTLQKLKAFPETSVYRQSTEALTRHRLQIVESTKPPGYEAWLERVKKAVAAEPERFASLRRSDGSYAAFMRDDGSDNPRGEEWDGEKIEPTTEGPARTPEEEARWAKAIEESIAAEAKESDFQTQAMKWENEPALEAEQIADIEKQIGAGLIEEVIQVAEGELKLVDEMYKSKAWEELEEKPAPGQWTYFERNPSGSS
;
A
#
# COMPACT_ATOMS: atom_id res chain seq x y z
N MET A 1 -10.35 -5.48 -19.06
CA MET A 1 -11.81 -5.73 -19.08
C MET A 1 -12.32 -5.68 -17.66
N ARG A 2 -13.41 -4.97 -17.36
CA ARG A 2 -14.21 -5.20 -16.14
C ARG A 2 -15.67 -5.44 -16.53
N SER A 3 -16.09 -6.70 -16.35
CA SER A 3 -17.44 -7.27 -16.20
C SER A 3 -17.28 -8.77 -16.48
N THR A 4 -17.51 -9.62 -15.49
CA THR A 4 -17.96 -11.00 -15.72
C THR A 4 -19.32 -11.23 -15.08
N LEU A 5 -20.27 -10.29 -15.27
CA LEU A 5 -21.68 -10.65 -15.20
C LEU A 5 -22.04 -11.42 -16.48
N ARG A 6 -21.61 -12.68 -16.58
CA ARG A 6 -21.93 -13.52 -17.74
C ARG A 6 -23.43 -13.79 -17.90
N LEU A 7 -24.29 -13.40 -16.95
CA LEU A 7 -25.73 -13.74 -16.94
C LEU A 7 -26.72 -12.71 -16.35
N PHE A 8 -26.31 -11.55 -15.81
CA PHE A 8 -27.25 -10.58 -15.21
C PHE A 8 -27.23 -9.23 -15.95
N ALA A 9 -28.02 -9.13 -17.04
CA ALA A 9 -28.03 -8.00 -17.96
C ALA A 9 -28.65 -6.69 -17.43
N ASN A 10 -28.91 -6.53 -16.12
CA ASN A 10 -29.64 -5.36 -15.58
C ASN A 10 -29.17 -4.88 -14.18
N VAL A 11 -27.95 -5.22 -13.74
CA VAL A 11 -27.42 -4.67 -12.48
C VAL A 11 -26.76 -3.31 -12.77
N LYS A 12 -27.25 -2.26 -12.12
CA LYS A 12 -26.66 -0.91 -12.15
C LYS A 12 -25.16 -1.04 -11.80
N ALA A 13 -24.28 -0.40 -12.57
CA ALA A 13 -22.84 -0.41 -12.28
C ALA A 13 -22.62 0.00 -10.81
N ALA A 14 -21.83 -0.81 -10.09
CA ALA A 14 -21.50 -0.51 -8.71
C ALA A 14 -20.77 0.85 -8.63
N ARG A 15 -21.15 1.68 -7.67
CA ARG A 15 -20.56 3.02 -7.48
C ARG A 15 -19.06 2.92 -7.14
N TYR A 16 -18.70 1.89 -6.38
CA TYR A 16 -17.34 1.57 -5.97
C TYR A 16 -16.96 0.18 -6.46
N LEU A 17 -15.67 -0.06 -6.60
CA LEU A 17 -15.16 -1.40 -6.85
C LEU A 17 -15.16 -2.20 -5.55
N GLU A 18 -15.60 -3.45 -5.62
CA GLU A 18 -15.53 -4.36 -4.48
C GLU A 18 -14.07 -4.77 -4.23
N PRO A 19 -13.53 -4.56 -3.02
CA PRO A 19 -12.21 -5.05 -2.65
C PRO A 19 -12.08 -6.55 -2.89
N PHE A 20 -10.93 -6.98 -3.40
CA PHE A 20 -10.58 -8.39 -3.63
C PHE A 20 -11.47 -9.14 -4.64
N ALA A 21 -12.38 -8.46 -5.33
CA ALA A 21 -13.15 -9.06 -6.41
C ALA A 21 -12.23 -9.45 -7.59
N PRO A 22 -12.62 -10.44 -8.43
CA PRO A 22 -11.82 -10.81 -9.59
C PRO A 22 -11.87 -9.73 -10.68
N THR A 23 -10.70 -9.29 -11.16
CA THR A 23 -10.60 -8.26 -12.23
C THR A 23 -10.85 -8.81 -13.64
N GLY A 24 -10.87 -10.13 -13.80
CA GLY A 24 -10.89 -10.81 -15.10
C GLY A 24 -9.52 -11.23 -15.62
N ILE A 25 -8.44 -10.84 -14.93
CA ILE A 25 -7.08 -11.36 -15.13
C ILE A 25 -6.78 -12.39 -14.03
N THR A 26 -6.24 -13.53 -14.40
CA THR A 26 -5.92 -14.61 -13.45
C THR A 26 -4.85 -14.17 -12.46
N GLY A 27 -5.12 -14.30 -11.16
CA GLY A 27 -4.19 -13.93 -10.10
C GLY A 27 -4.13 -12.43 -9.80
N LEU A 28 -5.01 -11.62 -10.41
CA LEU A 28 -5.08 -10.18 -10.16
C LEU A 28 -6.45 -9.81 -9.58
N ASN A 29 -6.49 -9.54 -8.29
CA ASN A 29 -7.71 -9.14 -7.58
C ASN A 29 -7.78 -7.61 -7.45
N THR A 30 -8.99 -7.09 -7.33
CA THR A 30 -9.25 -5.65 -7.23
C THR A 30 -8.63 -5.09 -5.95
N HIS A 31 -7.83 -4.03 -6.08
CA HIS A 31 -7.12 -3.47 -4.96
C HIS A 31 -8.05 -2.57 -4.12
N PRO A 32 -8.08 -2.65 -2.77
CA PRO A 32 -8.99 -1.86 -1.93
C PRO A 32 -8.72 -0.35 -2.00
N HIS A 33 -7.43 0.04 -2.00
CA HIS A 33 -7.01 1.44 -1.93
C HIS A 33 -5.93 1.78 -2.98
N PRO A 34 -6.23 1.78 -4.29
CA PRO A 34 -5.22 1.85 -5.33
C PRO A 34 -4.49 3.20 -5.39
N ARG A 35 -5.18 4.32 -5.13
CA ARG A 35 -4.62 5.68 -5.16
C ARG A 35 -3.50 5.91 -4.14
N PRO A 36 -3.70 5.71 -2.82
CA PRO A 36 -2.63 5.91 -1.85
C PRO A 36 -1.45 4.95 -2.08
N THR A 37 -1.71 3.71 -2.52
CA THR A 37 -0.64 2.76 -2.89
C THR A 37 0.21 3.30 -4.04
N LEU A 38 -0.41 3.78 -5.13
CA LEU A 38 0.33 4.37 -6.25
C LEU A 38 1.12 5.62 -5.86
N ILE A 39 0.51 6.52 -5.07
CA ILE A 39 1.21 7.71 -4.55
C ILE A 39 2.43 7.28 -3.73
N TYR A 40 2.29 6.28 -2.86
CA TYR A 40 3.40 5.75 -2.07
C TYR A 40 4.51 5.19 -2.96
N LEU A 41 4.19 4.31 -3.92
CA LEU A 41 5.17 3.71 -4.81
C LEU A 41 5.90 4.76 -5.67
N TYR A 42 5.17 5.73 -6.23
CA TYR A 42 5.75 6.80 -7.06
C TYR A 42 6.59 7.79 -6.27
N THR A 43 6.14 8.21 -5.09
CA THR A 43 6.96 9.09 -4.24
C THR A 43 8.23 8.37 -3.76
N HIS A 44 8.14 7.08 -3.42
CA HIS A 44 9.29 6.31 -2.97
C HIS A 44 10.29 6.00 -4.10
N THR A 45 9.81 5.68 -5.30
CA THR A 45 10.68 5.56 -6.50
C THR A 45 11.40 6.88 -6.79
N LEU A 46 10.70 8.01 -6.79
CA LEU A 46 11.32 9.33 -6.97
C LEU A 46 12.36 9.64 -5.89
N GLN A 47 12.14 9.23 -4.63
CA GLN A 47 13.12 9.38 -3.56
C GLN A 47 14.38 8.56 -3.82
N LYS A 48 14.25 7.31 -4.25
CA LYS A 48 15.40 6.45 -4.58
C LYS A 48 16.17 6.95 -5.80
N LEU A 49 15.47 7.46 -6.81
CA LEU A 49 16.09 8.03 -8.02
C LEU A 49 17.01 9.23 -7.72
N LYS A 50 16.83 9.93 -6.59
CA LYS A 50 17.76 11.01 -6.17
C LYS A 50 19.19 10.53 -5.96
N ALA A 51 19.42 9.23 -5.71
CA ALA A 51 20.76 8.66 -5.55
C ALA A 51 21.52 8.50 -6.88
N PHE A 52 20.82 8.57 -8.02
CA PHE A 52 21.41 8.41 -9.35
C PHE A 52 21.98 9.74 -9.85
N PRO A 53 22.98 9.75 -10.74
CA PRO A 53 23.44 10.99 -11.36
C PRO A 53 22.36 11.59 -12.28
N GLU A 54 22.25 12.93 -12.33
CA GLU A 54 21.27 13.65 -13.17
C GLU A 54 21.47 13.42 -14.68
N THR A 55 22.69 13.04 -15.08
CA THR A 55 23.04 12.72 -16.46
C THR A 55 22.55 11.34 -16.90
N SER A 56 22.13 10.47 -15.97
CA SER A 56 21.65 9.13 -16.31
C SER A 56 20.34 9.20 -17.09
N VAL A 57 20.33 8.63 -18.30
CA VAL A 57 19.13 8.54 -19.14
C VAL A 57 18.03 7.73 -18.46
N TYR A 58 18.41 6.70 -17.70
CA TYR A 58 17.47 5.92 -16.91
C TYR A 58 16.77 6.81 -15.86
N ARG A 59 17.53 7.62 -15.10
CA ARG A 59 16.96 8.56 -14.12
C ARG A 59 16.00 9.56 -14.79
N GLN A 60 16.42 10.19 -15.89
CA GLN A 60 15.61 11.21 -16.57
C GLN A 60 14.28 10.64 -17.09
N SER A 61 14.32 9.47 -17.73
CA SER A 61 13.12 8.82 -18.30
C SER A 61 12.17 8.32 -17.22
N THR A 62 12.69 7.68 -16.18
CA THR A 62 11.89 7.18 -15.04
C THR A 62 11.29 8.32 -14.23
N GLU A 63 12.03 9.38 -13.95
CA GLU A 63 11.49 10.57 -13.26
C GLU A 63 10.37 11.23 -14.07
N ALA A 64 10.55 11.42 -15.38
CA ALA A 64 9.53 12.02 -16.24
C ALA A 64 8.24 11.19 -16.26
N LEU A 65 8.36 9.87 -16.45
CA LEU A 65 7.22 8.96 -16.46
C LEU A 65 6.51 8.92 -15.11
N THR A 66 7.28 8.82 -14.02
CA THR A 66 6.74 8.69 -12.65
C THR A 66 6.03 9.97 -12.23
N ARG A 67 6.61 11.15 -12.50
CA ARG A 67 5.96 12.45 -12.21
C ARG A 67 4.67 12.62 -12.99
N HIS A 68 4.65 12.25 -14.27
CA HIS A 68 3.44 12.31 -15.09
C HIS A 68 2.32 11.43 -14.51
N ARG A 69 2.63 10.18 -14.16
CA ARG A 69 1.64 9.27 -13.55
C ARG A 69 1.20 9.73 -12.17
N LEU A 70 2.12 10.23 -11.34
CA LEU A 70 1.80 10.79 -10.03
C LEU A 70 0.83 11.97 -10.16
N GLN A 71 1.08 12.89 -11.10
CA GLN A 71 0.19 14.03 -11.36
C GLN A 71 -1.23 13.60 -11.73
N ILE A 72 -1.38 12.56 -12.57
CA ILE A 72 -2.69 12.00 -12.92
C ILE A 72 -3.41 11.50 -11.66
N VAL A 73 -2.75 10.65 -10.86
CA VAL A 73 -3.32 10.03 -9.65
C VAL A 73 -3.66 11.06 -8.57
N GLU A 74 -2.86 12.12 -8.43
CA GLU A 74 -3.10 13.20 -7.47
C GLU A 74 -4.29 14.08 -7.88
N SER A 75 -4.48 14.31 -9.18
CA SER A 75 -5.56 15.15 -9.71
C SER A 75 -6.95 14.59 -9.41
N THR A 76 -7.10 13.27 -9.39
CA THR A 76 -8.35 12.57 -9.11
C THR A 76 -8.52 12.33 -7.61
N LYS A 77 -9.39 13.10 -6.95
CA LYS A 77 -9.67 12.98 -5.50
C LYS A 77 -11.01 12.26 -5.26
N PRO A 78 -11.11 11.36 -4.28
CA PRO A 78 -12.38 10.70 -3.96
C PRO A 78 -13.37 11.70 -3.33
N PRO A 79 -14.69 11.41 -3.42
CA PRO A 79 -15.69 12.21 -2.73
C PRO A 79 -15.45 12.19 -1.21
N GLY A 80 -15.46 13.37 -0.57
CA GLY A 80 -15.21 13.50 0.86
C GLY A 80 -13.74 13.49 1.28
N TYR A 81 -12.80 13.50 0.33
CA TYR A 81 -11.36 13.52 0.59
C TYR A 81 -10.92 14.69 1.49
N GLU A 82 -11.43 15.90 1.25
CA GLU A 82 -11.01 17.09 2.00
C GLU A 82 -11.47 17.03 3.46
N ALA A 83 -12.71 16.59 3.71
CA ALA A 83 -13.23 16.41 5.05
C ALA A 83 -12.45 15.32 5.82
N TRP A 84 -12.03 14.25 5.13
CA TRP A 84 -11.13 13.24 5.69
C TRP A 84 -9.75 13.83 5.98
N LEU A 85 -9.17 14.60 5.06
CA LEU A 85 -7.86 15.21 5.22
C LEU A 85 -7.81 16.15 6.43
N GLU A 86 -8.85 16.96 6.63
CA GLU A 86 -8.92 17.85 7.80
C GLU A 86 -9.07 17.08 9.12
N ARG A 87 -9.83 15.97 9.13
CA ARG A 87 -9.88 15.06 10.29
C ARG A 87 -8.52 14.45 10.59
N VAL A 88 -7.83 13.96 9.56
CA VAL A 88 -6.48 13.40 9.69
C VAL A 88 -5.50 14.44 10.22
N LYS A 89 -5.47 15.66 9.64
CA LYS A 89 -4.62 16.75 10.12
C LYS A 89 -4.91 17.10 11.58
N LYS A 90 -6.18 17.16 11.98
CA LYS A 90 -6.57 17.44 13.35
C LYS A 90 -6.12 16.34 14.31
N ALA A 91 -6.31 15.07 13.94
CA ALA A 91 -5.86 13.93 14.72
C ALA A 91 -4.33 13.94 14.88
N VAL A 92 -3.62 14.19 13.77
CA VAL A 92 -2.16 14.32 13.74
C VAL A 92 -1.65 15.46 14.62
N ALA A 93 -2.30 16.62 14.55
CA ALA A 93 -1.94 17.79 15.34
C ALA A 93 -2.25 17.62 16.83
N ALA A 94 -3.29 16.86 17.16
CA ALA A 94 -3.65 16.56 18.55
C ALA A 94 -2.62 15.66 19.24
N GLU A 95 -1.98 14.74 18.49
CA GLU A 95 -1.09 13.73 19.06
C GLU A 95 0.22 13.59 18.24
N PRO A 96 1.08 14.63 18.21
CA PRO A 96 2.26 14.66 17.34
C PRO A 96 3.28 13.55 17.65
N GLU A 97 3.46 13.18 18.92
CA GLU A 97 4.37 12.11 19.34
C GLU A 97 3.92 10.74 18.81
N ARG A 98 2.60 10.50 18.75
CA ARG A 98 2.03 9.25 18.22
C ARG A 98 2.35 9.07 16.74
N PHE A 99 2.38 10.16 15.97
CA PHE A 99 2.61 10.13 14.52
C PHE A 99 4.05 10.49 14.12
N ALA A 100 4.94 10.76 15.07
CA ALA A 100 6.33 11.09 14.79
C ALA A 100 7.04 9.96 14.03
N SER A 101 6.76 8.71 14.39
CA SER A 101 7.29 7.50 13.72
C SER A 101 6.78 7.31 12.30
N LEU A 102 5.56 7.78 12.01
CA LEU A 102 4.92 7.65 10.70
C LEU A 102 5.30 8.80 9.75
N ARG A 103 5.97 9.85 10.23
CA ARG A 103 6.34 10.99 9.40
C ARG A 103 7.52 10.62 8.49
N ARG A 104 7.33 10.72 7.17
CA ARG A 104 8.39 10.55 6.18
C ARG A 104 9.38 11.73 6.21
N SER A 105 10.54 11.53 5.58
CA SER A 105 11.57 12.57 5.38
C SER A 105 11.06 13.81 4.63
N ASP A 106 10.02 13.64 3.82
CA ASP A 106 9.35 14.70 3.05
C ASP A 106 8.24 15.42 3.85
N GLY A 107 8.09 15.12 5.15
CA GLY A 107 7.04 15.69 6.00
C GLY A 107 5.63 15.11 5.79
N SER A 108 5.44 14.24 4.79
CA SER A 108 4.19 13.50 4.57
C SER A 108 4.05 12.30 5.53
N TYR A 109 2.82 11.92 5.88
CA TYR A 109 2.58 10.75 6.74
C TYR A 109 2.55 9.45 5.92
N ALA A 110 3.29 8.45 6.38
CA ALA A 110 3.28 7.11 5.85
C ALA A 110 1.97 6.42 6.21
N ALA A 111 1.09 6.25 5.21
CA ALA A 111 0.00 5.29 5.31
C ALA A 111 0.63 3.89 5.21
N PHE A 112 1.11 3.35 6.33
CA PHE A 112 1.40 1.92 6.41
C PHE A 112 0.08 1.21 6.70
N MET A 113 -0.40 0.43 5.73
CA MET A 113 -1.52 -0.47 5.95
C MET A 113 -0.98 -1.80 6.48
N ARG A 114 -1.36 -2.15 7.71
CA ARG A 114 -1.36 -3.54 8.17
C ARG A 114 -2.79 -4.02 8.11
N ASP A 115 -3.02 -5.12 7.41
CA ASP A 115 -4.28 -5.86 7.48
C ASP A 115 -4.33 -6.53 8.85
N ASP A 116 -5.10 -5.96 9.77
CA ASP A 116 -5.30 -6.50 11.12
C ASP A 116 -6.55 -7.39 11.21
N GLY A 117 -7.26 -7.57 10.09
CA GLY A 117 -8.46 -8.38 10.02
C GLY A 117 -9.67 -7.80 10.77
N SER A 118 -9.59 -6.59 11.34
CA SER A 118 -10.71 -5.95 12.04
C SER A 118 -11.76 -5.35 11.11
N ASP A 119 -11.41 -5.12 9.84
CA ASP A 119 -12.31 -4.62 8.80
C ASP A 119 -13.23 -5.70 8.19
N ASN A 120 -13.15 -6.95 8.68
CA ASN A 120 -14.06 -8.02 8.31
C ASN A 120 -15.03 -8.35 9.48
N PRO A 121 -16.29 -8.76 9.21
CA PRO A 121 -17.28 -9.02 10.25
C PRO A 121 -16.83 -10.06 11.29
N ARG A 122 -15.91 -10.96 10.91
CA ARG A 122 -15.37 -12.01 11.76
C ARG A 122 -14.28 -11.51 12.72
N GLY A 123 -13.62 -10.38 12.42
CA GLY A 123 -12.65 -9.72 13.29
C GLY A 123 -13.31 -8.89 14.38
N GLU A 124 -14.53 -8.38 14.13
CA GLU A 124 -15.37 -7.73 15.14
C GLU A 124 -15.97 -8.73 16.15
N GLU A 125 -16.13 -10.00 15.78
CA GLU A 125 -16.80 -11.03 16.59
C GLU A 125 -15.98 -11.53 17.80
N TRP A 126 -14.69 -11.21 17.89
CA TRP A 126 -13.85 -11.63 19.02
C TRP A 126 -13.05 -10.44 19.56
N ASP A 127 -13.69 -9.68 20.44
CA ASP A 127 -13.13 -8.52 21.15
C ASP A 127 -12.24 -8.91 22.35
N GLY A 128 -11.97 -10.22 22.51
CA GLY A 128 -11.30 -10.75 23.68
C GLY A 128 -12.14 -10.58 24.94
N GLU A 129 -13.36 -11.13 24.92
CA GLU A 129 -14.28 -11.17 26.07
C GLU A 129 -13.50 -11.25 27.40
N LYS A 130 -13.77 -10.28 28.28
CA LYS A 130 -13.31 -10.32 29.67
C LYS A 130 -13.75 -11.66 30.24
N ILE A 131 -12.80 -12.44 30.74
CA ILE A 131 -13.07 -13.68 31.46
C ILE A 131 -14.01 -13.32 32.62
N GLU A 132 -15.31 -13.56 32.44
CA GLU A 132 -16.22 -13.49 33.55
C GLU A 132 -15.83 -14.60 34.53
N PRO A 133 -15.76 -14.33 35.84
CA PRO A 133 -15.39 -15.34 36.82
C PRO A 133 -16.47 -16.42 36.84
N THR A 134 -16.26 -17.49 36.06
CA THR A 134 -17.11 -18.67 36.07
C THR A 134 -17.09 -19.26 37.47
N THR A 135 -18.23 -19.22 38.14
CA THR A 135 -18.38 -19.60 39.55
C THR A 135 -18.72 -21.08 39.65
N GLU A 136 -17.75 -21.98 39.44
CA GLU A 136 -17.92 -23.41 39.76
C GLU A 136 -16.61 -24.02 40.28
N GLY A 137 -16.14 -23.52 41.43
CA GLY A 137 -15.10 -24.14 42.24
C GLY A 137 -15.63 -24.53 43.63
N PRO A 138 -14.94 -25.42 44.38
CA PRO A 138 -15.36 -25.80 45.73
C PRO A 138 -15.58 -24.56 46.60
N ALA A 139 -16.71 -24.50 47.32
CA ALA A 139 -17.15 -23.33 48.09
C ALA A 139 -15.99 -22.74 48.91
N ARG A 140 -15.51 -21.56 48.49
CA ARG A 140 -14.51 -20.80 49.23
C ARG A 140 -15.17 -20.25 50.49
N THR A 141 -14.41 -20.16 51.57
CA THR A 141 -14.89 -19.44 52.75
C THR A 141 -15.02 -17.94 52.40
N PRO A 142 -15.90 -17.16 53.07
CA PRO A 142 -16.12 -15.75 52.75
C PRO A 142 -14.84 -14.90 52.84
N GLU A 143 -13.86 -15.31 53.66
CA GLU A 143 -12.55 -14.66 53.72
C GLU A 143 -11.67 -14.96 52.49
N GLU A 144 -11.74 -16.17 51.96
CA GLU A 144 -11.00 -16.59 50.76
C GLU A 144 -11.59 -15.95 49.50
N GLU A 145 -12.91 -15.78 49.45
CA GLU A 145 -13.59 -15.02 48.39
C GLU A 145 -13.16 -13.56 48.39
N ALA A 146 -13.10 -12.90 49.56
CA ALA A 146 -12.66 -11.52 49.65
C ALA A 146 -11.19 -11.34 49.25
N ARG A 147 -10.31 -12.29 49.62
CA ARG A 147 -8.90 -12.29 49.19
C ARG A 147 -8.76 -12.53 47.70
N TRP A 148 -9.55 -13.44 47.13
CA TRP A 148 -9.55 -13.73 45.71
C TRP A 148 -10.10 -12.56 44.88
N ALA A 149 -11.20 -11.93 45.32
CA ALA A 149 -11.75 -10.72 44.73
C ALA A 149 -10.75 -9.57 44.77
N LYS A 150 -10.07 -9.36 45.92
CA LYS A 150 -9.03 -8.35 46.04
C LYS A 150 -7.81 -8.65 45.17
N ALA A 151 -7.39 -9.91 45.06
CA ALA A 151 -6.28 -10.30 44.18
C ALA A 151 -6.61 -10.09 42.70
N ILE A 152 -7.86 -10.35 42.30
CA ILE A 152 -8.36 -10.05 40.94
C ILE A 152 -8.43 -8.55 40.71
N GLU A 153 -8.96 -7.78 41.66
CA GLU A 153 -9.04 -6.33 41.55
C GLU A 153 -7.65 -5.70 41.47
N GLU A 154 -6.68 -6.20 42.25
CA GLU A 154 -5.28 -5.80 42.20
C GLU A 154 -4.60 -6.23 40.89
N SER A 155 -4.90 -7.40 40.32
CA SER A 155 -4.35 -7.81 39.01
C SER A 155 -4.93 -6.97 37.87
N ILE A 156 -6.25 -6.70 37.89
CA ILE A 156 -6.92 -5.85 36.91
C ILE A 156 -6.43 -4.39 37.03
N ALA A 157 -6.27 -3.89 38.25
CA ALA A 157 -5.77 -2.53 38.50
C ALA A 157 -4.27 -2.39 38.20
N ALA A 158 -3.47 -3.44 38.36
CA ALA A 158 -2.07 -3.47 37.96
C ALA A 158 -1.92 -3.47 36.44
N GLU A 159 -2.81 -4.13 35.68
CA GLU A 159 -2.85 -4.06 34.21
C GLU A 159 -3.38 -2.72 33.68
N ALA A 160 -4.16 -1.98 34.48
CA ALA A 160 -4.64 -0.63 34.15
C ALA A 160 -3.57 0.47 34.30
N LYS A 161 -2.46 0.19 34.99
CA LYS A 161 -1.24 1.03 34.90
C LYS A 161 -0.44 0.58 33.69
N GLU A 162 -0.63 1.29 32.57
CA GLU A 162 0.19 1.24 31.34
C GLU A 162 1.08 0.00 31.25
N SER A 163 0.47 -1.15 30.97
CA SER A 163 1.26 -2.24 30.46
C SER A 163 1.88 -1.76 29.14
N ASP A 164 3.21 -1.82 29.03
CA ASP A 164 3.98 -1.64 27.78
C ASP A 164 3.50 -2.57 26.62
N PHE A 165 2.53 -3.43 26.90
CA PHE A 165 1.87 -4.36 25.99
C PHE A 165 0.52 -3.88 25.45
N GLN A 166 0.03 -2.70 25.85
CA GLN A 166 -0.96 -2.00 25.05
C GLN A 166 -0.27 -1.58 23.76
N THR A 167 -0.25 -2.49 22.79
CA THR A 167 -0.25 -2.12 21.40
C THR A 167 -1.48 -1.26 21.21
N GLN A 168 -1.37 0.05 21.48
CA GLN A 168 -2.32 1.02 20.99
C GLN A 168 -2.34 0.76 19.49
N ALA A 169 -3.35 0.01 19.04
CA ALA A 169 -3.53 -0.29 17.64
C ALA A 169 -3.53 1.08 16.98
N MET A 170 -2.47 1.37 16.22
CA MET A 170 -2.29 2.65 15.53
C MET A 170 -3.36 2.69 14.44
N LYS A 171 -4.60 2.99 14.85
CA LYS A 171 -5.78 2.94 14.01
C LYS A 171 -5.77 4.20 13.18
N TRP A 172 -5.41 4.04 11.92
CA TRP A 172 -5.40 5.10 10.93
C TRP A 172 -6.70 5.03 10.14
N GLU A 173 -7.45 6.14 10.04
CA GLU A 173 -8.65 6.19 9.19
C GLU A 173 -8.25 6.09 7.71
N ASN A 174 -8.73 5.07 7.01
CA ASN A 174 -8.45 4.87 5.59
C ASN A 174 -9.02 6.00 4.73
N GLU A 175 -8.32 6.30 3.64
CA GLU A 175 -8.81 7.25 2.64
C GLU A 175 -10.14 6.75 2.05
N PRO A 176 -11.14 7.63 1.84
CA PRO A 176 -12.35 7.27 1.13
C PRO A 176 -12.04 6.60 -0.22
N ALA A 177 -12.80 5.55 -0.56
CA ALA A 177 -12.61 4.83 -1.81
C ALA A 177 -12.92 5.72 -3.03
N LEU A 178 -12.16 5.52 -4.11
CA LEU A 178 -12.45 6.14 -5.41
C LEU A 178 -13.69 5.49 -6.03
N GLU A 179 -14.50 6.30 -6.70
CA GLU A 179 -15.61 5.78 -7.50
C GLU A 179 -15.09 5.04 -8.73
N ALA A 180 -15.87 4.05 -9.22
CA ALA A 180 -15.46 3.23 -10.36
C ALA A 180 -15.21 4.08 -11.62
N GLU A 181 -15.97 5.16 -11.81
CA GLU A 181 -15.78 6.11 -12.91
C GLU A 181 -14.43 6.85 -12.81
N GLN A 182 -14.07 7.30 -11.61
CA GLN A 182 -12.78 7.97 -11.37
C GLN A 182 -11.60 7.03 -11.64
N ILE A 183 -11.73 5.75 -11.28
CA ILE A 183 -10.71 4.75 -11.56
C ILE A 183 -10.59 4.52 -13.08
N ALA A 184 -11.71 4.42 -13.79
CA ALA A 184 -11.69 4.29 -15.25
C ALA A 184 -11.05 5.50 -15.95
N ASP A 185 -11.26 6.72 -15.41
CA ASP A 185 -10.60 7.93 -15.92
C ASP A 185 -9.09 7.89 -15.72
N ILE A 186 -8.61 7.45 -14.54
CA ILE A 186 -7.18 7.25 -14.27
C ILE A 186 -6.58 6.24 -15.26
N GLU A 187 -7.24 5.07 -15.41
CA GLU A 187 -6.80 4.01 -16.32
C GLU A 187 -6.68 4.52 -17.76
N LYS A 188 -7.66 5.32 -18.21
CA LYS A 188 -7.66 5.93 -19.55
C LYS A 188 -6.54 6.96 -19.72
N GLN A 189 -6.29 7.80 -18.71
CA GLN A 189 -5.25 8.83 -18.79
C GLN A 189 -3.83 8.22 -18.75
N ILE A 190 -3.62 7.17 -17.98
CA ILE A 190 -2.34 6.47 -17.91
C ILE A 190 -2.11 5.61 -19.16
N GLY A 191 -3.17 4.98 -19.68
CA GLY A 191 -3.13 4.19 -20.92
C GLY A 191 -2.30 2.91 -20.82
N ALA A 192 -2.20 2.31 -19.62
CA ALA A 192 -1.33 1.16 -19.35
C ALA A 192 -2.07 -0.05 -18.73
N GLY A 193 -3.34 -0.25 -19.09
CA GLY A 193 -4.15 -1.35 -18.57
C GLY A 193 -4.97 -0.96 -17.33
N LEU A 194 -5.32 -1.97 -16.52
CA LEU A 194 -6.06 -1.78 -15.26
C LEU A 194 -5.18 -1.12 -14.20
N ILE A 195 -5.80 -0.43 -13.24
CA ILE A 195 -5.05 0.24 -12.16
C ILE A 195 -4.22 -0.75 -11.33
N GLU A 196 -4.67 -2.00 -11.18
CA GLU A 196 -3.91 -3.05 -10.50
C GLU A 196 -2.64 -3.45 -11.26
N GLU A 197 -2.68 -3.50 -12.60
CA GLU A 197 -1.49 -3.75 -13.42
C GLU A 197 -0.51 -2.59 -13.28
N VAL A 198 -1.01 -1.36 -13.22
CA VAL A 198 -0.19 -0.15 -12.98
C VAL A 198 0.50 -0.21 -11.63
N ILE A 199 -0.15 -0.75 -10.59
CA ILE A 199 0.46 -0.98 -9.27
C ILE A 199 1.59 -2.03 -9.40
N GLN A 200 1.35 -3.17 -10.04
CA GLN A 200 2.38 -4.18 -10.24
C GLN A 200 3.61 -3.64 -11.00
N VAL A 201 3.38 -2.81 -12.02
CA VAL A 201 4.45 -2.13 -12.76
C VAL A 201 5.21 -1.18 -11.83
N ALA A 202 4.53 -0.42 -10.97
CA ALA A 202 5.16 0.50 -10.03
C ALA A 202 5.98 -0.24 -8.94
N GLU A 203 5.50 -1.38 -8.46
CA GLU A 203 6.26 -2.26 -7.55
C GLU A 203 7.49 -2.86 -8.24
N GLY A 204 7.35 -3.28 -9.50
CA GLY A 204 8.44 -3.77 -10.33
C GLY A 204 9.50 -2.70 -10.54
N GLU A 205 9.08 -1.48 -10.87
CA GLU A 205 9.98 -0.33 -11.04
C GLU A 205 10.72 -0.01 -9.75
N LEU A 206 10.04 -0.04 -8.60
CA LEU A 206 10.70 0.20 -7.30
C LEU A 206 11.81 -0.81 -7.00
N LYS A 207 11.59 -2.09 -7.33
CA LYS A 207 12.62 -3.14 -7.23
C LYS A 207 13.72 -2.95 -8.26
N LEU A 208 13.35 -2.59 -9.49
CA LEU A 208 14.29 -2.34 -10.58
C LEU A 208 15.25 -1.21 -10.24
N VAL A 209 14.78 -0.11 -9.64
CA VAL A 209 15.62 1.00 -9.20
C VAL A 209 16.71 0.52 -8.22
N ASP A 210 16.39 -0.39 -7.30
CA ASP A 210 17.41 -0.94 -6.39
C ASP A 210 18.47 -1.76 -7.13
N GLU A 211 18.05 -2.59 -8.09
CA GLU A 211 18.98 -3.40 -8.90
C GLU A 211 19.81 -2.54 -9.85
N MET A 212 19.21 -1.55 -10.49
CA MET A 212 19.90 -0.58 -11.35
C MET A 212 20.93 0.21 -10.58
N TYR A 213 20.64 0.54 -9.31
CA TYR A 213 21.60 1.23 -8.45
C TYR A 213 22.81 0.35 -8.14
N LYS A 214 22.60 -0.94 -7.87
CA LYS A 214 23.68 -1.91 -7.64
C LYS A 214 24.51 -2.16 -8.90
N SER A 215 23.87 -2.27 -10.06
CA SER A 215 24.53 -2.57 -11.33
C SER A 215 25.23 -1.36 -11.96
N LYS A 216 24.92 -0.15 -11.49
CA LYS A 216 25.49 1.11 -12.00
C LYS A 216 25.48 1.21 -13.52
N ALA A 217 24.37 0.80 -14.14
CA ALA A 217 24.23 0.73 -15.61
C ALA A 217 24.39 2.07 -16.36
N TRP A 218 24.62 3.18 -15.66
CA TRP A 218 24.94 4.49 -16.22
C TRP A 218 26.45 4.74 -16.38
N GLU A 219 27.30 3.85 -15.87
CA GLU A 219 28.75 3.90 -16.09
C GLU A 219 29.12 3.44 -17.51
N GLU A 220 30.35 3.72 -17.93
CA GLU A 220 30.83 3.26 -19.23
C GLU A 220 30.88 1.73 -19.29
N LEU A 221 30.76 1.19 -20.51
CA LEU A 221 30.78 -0.25 -20.75
C LEU A 221 32.05 -0.89 -20.17
N GLU A 222 31.87 -1.83 -19.23
CA GLU A 222 32.97 -2.53 -18.56
C GLU A 222 33.87 -3.28 -19.55
N GLU A 223 33.28 -3.94 -20.55
CA GLU A 223 33.99 -4.71 -21.57
C GLU A 223 33.58 -4.26 -22.97
N LYS A 224 34.52 -3.64 -23.70
CA LYS A 224 34.30 -3.30 -25.11
C LYS A 224 34.29 -4.57 -25.95
N PRO A 225 33.38 -4.67 -26.94
CA PRO A 225 33.30 -5.87 -27.77
C PRO A 225 34.59 -6.08 -28.55
N ALA A 226 34.99 -7.35 -28.70
CA ALA A 226 36.09 -7.73 -29.56
C ALA A 226 35.83 -7.31 -31.01
N PRO A 227 36.87 -6.94 -31.78
CA PRO A 227 36.71 -6.60 -33.18
C PRO A 227 36.13 -7.81 -33.93
N GLY A 228 34.99 -7.62 -34.59
CA GLY A 228 34.27 -8.67 -35.32
C GLY A 228 33.20 -9.44 -34.53
N GLN A 229 33.02 -9.17 -33.23
CA GLN A 229 31.99 -9.83 -32.40
C GLN A 229 30.56 -9.62 -32.92
N TRP A 230 30.28 -8.42 -33.43
CA TRP A 230 28.96 -8.00 -33.92
C TRP A 230 28.87 -7.89 -35.45
N THR A 231 29.89 -8.37 -36.18
CA THR A 231 29.78 -8.54 -37.65
C THR A 231 29.11 -9.88 -37.95
N TYR A 232 27.90 -9.80 -38.49
CA TYR A 232 27.14 -10.96 -38.95
C TYR A 232 27.38 -11.21 -40.44
N PHE A 233 26.63 -12.16 -41.02
CA PHE A 233 26.67 -12.46 -42.44
C PHE A 233 26.08 -11.31 -43.26
N GLU A 234 26.92 -10.36 -43.65
CA GLU A 234 26.57 -9.37 -44.66
C GLU A 234 26.42 -10.07 -46.01
N ARG A 235 25.29 -9.86 -46.71
CA ARG A 235 25.14 -10.27 -48.11
C ARG A 235 25.98 -9.33 -48.95
N ASN A 236 27.28 -9.60 -49.07
CA ASN A 236 28.12 -8.90 -50.03
C ASN A 236 27.75 -9.34 -51.45
N PRO A 237 27.28 -8.44 -52.33
CA PRO A 237 26.93 -8.78 -53.72
C PRO A 237 28.16 -9.06 -54.61
N SER A 238 29.39 -9.05 -54.07
CA SER A 238 30.63 -9.30 -54.82
C SER A 238 30.97 -10.78 -55.05
N GLY A 239 30.08 -11.70 -54.66
CA GLY A 239 30.18 -13.13 -54.97
C GLY A 239 29.46 -13.53 -56.26
N SER A 240 29.79 -12.91 -57.39
CA SER A 240 29.46 -13.43 -58.71
C SER A 240 30.76 -13.73 -59.46
N SER A 241 31.30 -14.91 -59.18
CA SER A 241 32.31 -15.57 -60.03
C SER A 241 31.59 -16.40 -61.11
#